data_AF-A0A538NHF3-F1
#
_entry.id   AF-A0A538NHF3-F1
#
_cell.length_a   1.000
_cell.length_b   1.000
_cell.length_c   1.000
_cell.angle_alpha   90.00
_cell.angle_beta   90.00
_cell.angle_gamma   90.00
#
_symmetry.space_group_name_H-M   'P 1'
#
loop_
_entity.id
_entity.type
_entity.pdbx_description
1 polymer ?
#
loop_
_entity_poly.entity_id
_entity_poly.type
_entity_poly.pdbx_seq_one_letter_code
_entity_poly.pdbx_strand_id
1 'polypeptide(L)'
;MNTTKRVIAKAKELIDAAPHGKRWAELCREVSAAFPEITPTIAGHMLFGFRSELPDAYYNPVRGLYRNVQFKTTDEAWPPESAEAKEKVVAKAKELIDGAPQGKRWAELCREVSAAFSEITPKRISYALFEFRTDLPEAYYNPVRGLYRSARFRTTDEVWPPESSQAKEKVIAKAKQLIDAARHGKRWTELCGEVSAAFPEITLKRIEHILSEFRTDLPEAYYNPARGLYRSVQFKTIDEVWPPESAEAKEKVVAKAKELIDAAPDGKRWSGLCREISAAFPEITPKRINHILSEFRTNLPEAYYNPVRGLYRSVRFKATDEAQLTGGGKTRKAGKIREEDFYQPFGDWLVNELEEATKAIALGGCVFKDKWGTPDVIAIWEAQRSDIITAPTEIICAEIKLDVSGLITAFGQCCSYKLFSHKSYLVVPKTSSEEDISRLDSLALIFGIGLVLFEPDDPNQPQFTIKTRASREEPDMFYVNKYLRLVENKLFGYTQEA
;
A
#
# COMPACT_ATOMS: atom_id res chain seq x y z
N MET A 1 -24.61 33.47 23.76
CA MET A 1 -24.08 33.29 22.38
C MET A 1 -23.72 31.82 22.21
N ASN A 2 -24.28 31.10 21.22
CA ASN A 2 -24.01 29.66 21.00
C ASN A 2 -22.48 29.41 20.94
N THR A 3 -21.98 28.38 21.61
CA THR A 3 -20.55 28.01 21.68
C THR A 3 -19.90 27.97 20.29
N THR A 4 -20.60 27.45 19.28
CA THR A 4 -20.13 27.44 17.88
C THR A 4 -19.91 28.85 17.32
N LYS A 5 -20.78 29.82 17.65
CA LYS A 5 -20.63 31.21 17.20
C LYS A 5 -19.42 31.88 17.85
N ARG A 6 -19.12 31.57 19.12
CA ARG A 6 -17.92 32.06 19.82
C ARG A 6 -16.64 31.48 19.21
N VAL A 7 -16.66 30.19 18.89
CA VAL A 7 -15.57 29.49 18.21
C VAL A 7 -15.29 30.07 16.83
N ILE A 8 -16.33 30.29 16.00
CA ILE A 8 -16.18 30.92 14.67
C ILE A 8 -15.66 32.35 14.80
N ALA A 9 -16.17 33.14 15.75
CA ALA A 9 -15.69 34.50 15.98
C ALA A 9 -14.20 34.52 16.35
N LYS A 10 -13.75 33.59 17.19
CA LYS A 10 -12.33 33.50 17.55
C LYS A 10 -11.47 33.05 16.37
N ALA A 11 -11.94 32.10 15.56
CA ALA A 11 -11.21 31.67 14.36
C ALA A 11 -11.02 32.84 13.37
N LYS A 12 -12.06 33.66 13.18
CA LYS A 12 -11.99 34.89 12.37
C LYS A 12 -10.94 35.86 12.91
N GLU A 13 -10.99 36.17 14.21
CA GLU A 13 -10.02 37.03 14.89
C GLU A 13 -8.58 36.54 14.68
N LEU A 14 -8.33 35.23 14.82
CA LEU A 14 -7.00 34.64 14.64
C LEU A 14 -6.51 34.71 13.20
N ILE A 15 -7.39 34.55 12.20
CA ILE A 15 -7.04 34.71 10.79
C ILE A 15 -6.80 36.18 10.45
N ASP A 16 -7.61 37.09 11.00
CA ASP A 16 -7.50 38.54 10.80
C ASP A 16 -6.24 39.11 11.45
N ALA A 17 -5.76 38.50 12.53
CA ALA A 17 -4.50 38.86 13.20
C ALA A 17 -3.25 38.28 12.53
N ALA A 18 -3.40 37.41 11.52
CA ALA A 18 -2.29 36.74 10.85
C ALA A 18 -2.15 37.21 9.40
N PRO A 19 -1.25 38.19 9.12
CA PRO A 19 -1.07 38.71 7.77
C PRO A 19 -0.72 37.64 6.74
N HIS A 20 -0.07 36.55 7.11
CA HIS A 20 0.29 35.43 6.22
C HIS A 20 -0.77 34.31 6.14
N GLY A 21 -1.89 34.46 6.86
CA GLY A 21 -2.91 33.43 7.02
C GLY A 21 -2.55 32.35 8.04
N LYS A 22 -3.50 31.49 8.38
CA LYS A 22 -3.34 30.39 9.35
C LYS A 22 -3.63 29.03 8.74
N ARG A 23 -2.79 28.05 9.05
CA ARG A 23 -3.01 26.65 8.67
C ARG A 23 -4.16 26.07 9.48
N TRP A 24 -4.95 25.17 8.90
CA TRP A 24 -6.12 24.57 9.54
C TRP A 24 -5.81 23.94 10.91
N ALA A 25 -4.74 23.16 10.98
CA ALA A 25 -4.33 22.48 12.21
C ALA A 25 -3.86 23.47 13.29
N GLU A 26 -3.20 24.55 12.89
CA GLU A 26 -2.78 25.65 13.77
C GLU A 26 -3.98 26.44 14.28
N LEU A 27 -4.91 26.79 13.38
CA LEU A 27 -6.16 27.47 13.69
C LEU A 27 -6.98 26.68 14.71
N CYS A 28 -7.16 25.37 14.50
CA CYS A 28 -7.90 24.52 15.44
C CYS A 28 -7.22 24.42 16.81
N ARG A 29 -5.88 24.39 16.84
CA ARG A 29 -5.09 24.34 18.07
C ARG A 29 -5.20 25.65 18.87
N GLU A 30 -5.09 26.79 18.20
CA GLU A 30 -5.18 28.11 18.85
C GLU A 30 -6.60 28.45 19.30
N VAL A 31 -7.60 28.04 18.53
CA VAL A 31 -9.00 28.12 18.96
C VAL A 31 -9.21 27.25 20.20
N SER A 32 -8.72 26.02 20.20
CA SER A 32 -8.77 25.14 21.38
C SER A 32 -8.03 25.73 22.59
N ALA A 33 -6.89 26.41 22.40
CA ALA A 33 -6.20 27.11 23.47
C ALA A 33 -7.03 28.28 24.07
N ALA A 34 -7.89 28.92 23.27
CA ALA A 34 -8.78 29.98 23.72
C ALA A 34 -10.06 29.48 24.41
N PHE A 35 -10.39 28.19 24.24
CA PHE A 35 -11.54 27.52 24.85
C PHE A 35 -11.08 26.19 25.48
N PRO A 36 -10.57 26.21 26.73
CA PRO A 36 -10.03 25.02 27.41
C PRO A 36 -10.99 23.83 27.47
N GLU A 37 -12.30 24.08 27.35
CA GLU A 37 -13.37 23.09 27.29
C GLU A 37 -13.52 22.40 25.92
N ILE A 38 -12.77 22.82 24.90
CA ILE A 38 -12.86 22.37 23.52
C ILE A 38 -11.51 21.82 23.06
N THR A 39 -11.45 20.54 22.69
CA THR A 39 -10.24 19.96 22.09
C THR A 39 -10.06 20.42 20.63
N PRO A 40 -8.85 20.37 20.05
CA PRO A 40 -8.63 20.78 18.66
C PRO A 40 -9.51 20.04 17.65
N THR A 41 -9.84 18.77 17.93
CA THR A 41 -10.76 17.96 17.10
C THR A 41 -12.18 18.52 17.14
N ILE A 42 -12.69 18.85 18.33
CA ILE A 42 -14.03 19.41 18.50
C ILE A 42 -14.08 20.82 17.88
N ALA A 43 -13.02 21.63 18.03
CA ALA A 43 -12.90 22.92 17.35
C ALA A 43 -12.97 22.76 15.82
N GLY A 44 -12.31 21.74 15.27
CA GLY A 44 -12.38 21.40 13.84
C GLY A 44 -13.79 21.05 13.38
N HIS A 45 -14.55 20.27 14.16
CA HIS A 45 -15.96 19.97 13.86
C HIS A 45 -16.85 21.22 13.92
N MET A 46 -16.66 22.07 14.94
CA MET A 46 -17.42 23.32 15.07
C MET A 46 -17.11 24.34 13.97
N LEU A 47 -15.87 24.33 13.44
CA LEU A 47 -15.45 25.16 12.32
C LEU A 47 -15.74 24.53 10.95
N PHE A 48 -16.31 23.31 10.89
CA PHE A 48 -16.60 22.64 9.62
C PHE A 48 -17.51 23.48 8.72
N GLY A 49 -18.55 24.10 9.28
CA GLY A 49 -19.43 25.00 8.54
C GLY A 49 -18.69 26.21 7.96
N PHE A 50 -17.79 26.82 8.74
CA PHE A 50 -16.93 27.92 8.26
C PHE A 50 -15.98 27.48 7.13
N ARG A 51 -15.54 26.21 7.12
CA ARG A 51 -14.70 25.65 6.07
C ARG A 51 -15.48 25.32 4.80
N SER A 52 -16.68 24.78 4.94
CA SER A 52 -17.53 24.36 3.83
C SER A 52 -18.18 25.55 3.13
N GLU A 53 -18.55 26.57 3.89
CA GLU A 53 -19.13 27.84 3.42
C GLU A 53 -18.21 28.99 3.87
N LEU A 54 -17.05 29.07 3.24
CA LEU A 54 -16.04 30.08 3.59
C LEU A 54 -16.61 31.48 3.30
N PRO A 55 -16.70 32.39 4.30
CA PRO A 55 -17.22 33.74 4.05
C PRO A 55 -16.33 34.53 3.09
N ASP A 56 -16.91 35.40 2.29
CA ASP A 56 -16.23 36.18 1.23
C ASP A 56 -15.00 36.98 1.71
N ALA A 57 -14.95 37.34 2.99
CA ALA A 57 -13.81 38.01 3.61
C ALA A 57 -12.55 37.12 3.70
N TYR A 58 -12.66 35.82 3.45
CA TYR A 58 -11.58 34.84 3.58
C TYR A 58 -11.41 34.03 2.31
N TYR A 59 -10.18 33.63 2.01
CA TYR A 59 -9.88 32.75 0.90
C TYR A 59 -8.79 31.75 1.30
N ASN A 60 -8.61 30.73 0.46
CA ASN A 60 -7.65 29.66 0.68
C ASN A 60 -6.57 29.69 -0.41
N PRO A 61 -5.38 30.27 -0.14
CA PRO A 61 -4.30 30.32 -1.13
C PRO A 61 -3.79 28.93 -1.53
N VAL A 62 -3.75 27.98 -0.58
CA VAL A 62 -3.27 26.60 -0.74
C VAL A 62 -3.96 25.70 0.26
N ARG A 63 -4.46 24.53 -0.19
CA ARG A 63 -5.29 23.60 0.61
C ARG A 63 -4.94 23.59 2.11
N GLY A 64 -5.87 24.09 2.92
CA GLY A 64 -5.73 24.11 4.38
C GLY A 64 -5.02 25.35 4.95
N LEU A 65 -4.76 26.39 4.16
CA LEU A 65 -4.35 27.72 4.63
C LEU A 65 -5.53 28.69 4.46
N TYR A 66 -5.91 29.42 5.49
CA TYR A 66 -7.01 30.39 5.45
C TYR A 66 -6.46 31.78 5.75
N ARG A 67 -6.81 32.75 4.90
CA ARG A 67 -6.29 34.11 4.99
C ARG A 67 -7.40 35.12 4.69
N ASN A 68 -7.38 36.24 5.39
CA ASN A 68 -8.29 37.34 5.09
C ASN A 68 -7.90 38.00 3.76
N VAL A 69 -8.88 38.33 2.93
CA VAL A 69 -8.72 38.99 1.63
C VAL A 69 -8.01 40.35 1.75
N GLN A 70 -8.13 41.06 2.89
CA GLN A 70 -7.42 42.32 3.14
C GLN A 70 -5.89 42.21 3.07
N PHE A 71 -5.34 41.01 3.30
CA PHE A 71 -3.89 40.75 3.23
C PHE A 71 -3.44 40.17 1.90
N LYS A 72 -4.33 40.07 0.91
CA LYS A 72 -4.02 39.60 -0.43
C LYS A 72 -3.10 40.63 -1.10
N THR A 73 -1.83 40.29 -1.33
CA THR A 73 -0.87 41.18 -2.00
C THR A 73 -1.27 41.37 -3.45
N THR A 74 -0.82 42.42 -4.15
CA THR A 74 -1.11 42.63 -5.58
C THR A 74 -0.64 41.48 -6.49
N ASP A 75 0.38 40.72 -6.06
CA ASP A 75 0.86 39.51 -6.76
C ASP A 75 -0.01 38.25 -6.46
N GLU A 76 -0.70 38.22 -5.31
CA GLU A 76 -1.63 37.14 -4.90
C GLU A 76 -3.10 37.49 -5.17
N ALA A 77 -3.38 38.78 -5.38
CA ALA A 77 -4.64 39.35 -5.84
C ALA A 77 -4.82 38.83 -7.23
N TRP A 78 -5.41 37.62 -7.34
CA TRP A 78 -5.65 36.96 -8.61
C TRP A 78 -6.23 37.99 -9.57
N PRO A 79 -5.43 38.47 -10.55
CA PRO A 79 -5.94 39.46 -11.46
C PRO A 79 -7.12 38.79 -12.15
N PRO A 80 -8.23 39.50 -12.42
CA PRO A 80 -9.10 39.09 -13.50
C PRO A 80 -8.29 39.27 -14.79
N GLU A 81 -7.31 38.40 -15.04
CA GLU A 81 -6.82 38.27 -16.40
C GLU A 81 -7.99 37.73 -17.20
N SER A 82 -8.40 38.55 -18.14
CA SER A 82 -9.65 38.52 -18.88
C SER A 82 -9.96 37.11 -19.34
N ALA A 83 -11.25 36.76 -19.41
CA ALA A 83 -11.72 35.56 -20.10
C ALA A 83 -10.97 35.30 -21.42
N GLU A 84 -10.52 36.36 -22.08
CA GLU A 84 -9.63 36.39 -23.24
C GLU A 84 -8.32 35.57 -23.12
N ALA A 85 -7.58 35.63 -22.00
CA ALA A 85 -6.33 34.88 -21.85
C ALA A 85 -6.59 33.36 -21.74
N LYS A 86 -7.63 33.00 -20.99
CA LYS A 86 -8.12 31.62 -20.89
C LYS A 86 -8.63 31.12 -22.25
N GLU A 87 -9.36 31.98 -22.96
CA GLU A 87 -9.87 31.69 -24.30
C GLU A 87 -8.73 31.47 -25.30
N LYS A 88 -7.66 32.28 -25.25
CA LYS A 88 -6.44 32.09 -26.06
C LYS A 88 -5.75 30.75 -25.78
N VAL A 89 -5.61 30.38 -24.49
CA VAL A 89 -5.02 29.09 -24.09
C VAL A 89 -5.86 27.92 -24.61
N VAL A 90 -7.19 27.98 -24.46
CA VAL A 90 -8.10 26.94 -24.95
C VAL A 90 -8.11 26.90 -26.49
N ALA A 91 -8.11 28.04 -27.16
CA ALA A 91 -8.02 28.13 -28.62
C ALA A 91 -6.75 27.49 -29.16
N LYS A 92 -5.61 27.71 -28.50
CA LYS A 92 -4.36 27.04 -28.89
C LYS A 92 -4.40 25.54 -28.67
N ALA A 93 -4.99 25.07 -27.58
CA ALA A 93 -5.15 23.63 -27.35
C ALA A 93 -6.04 22.99 -28.43
N LYS A 94 -7.13 23.65 -28.82
CA LYS A 94 -7.99 23.24 -29.94
C LYS A 94 -7.20 23.18 -31.26
N GLU A 95 -6.45 24.22 -31.59
CA GLU A 95 -5.58 24.27 -32.77
C GLU A 95 -4.58 23.11 -32.81
N LEU A 96 -3.94 22.78 -31.69
CA LEU A 96 -2.97 21.69 -31.59
C LEU A 96 -3.62 20.30 -31.73
N ILE A 97 -4.85 20.11 -31.21
CA ILE A 97 -5.60 18.87 -31.39
C ILE A 97 -6.10 18.74 -32.83
N ASP A 98 -6.57 19.83 -33.42
CA ASP A 98 -7.00 19.91 -34.80
C ASP A 98 -5.81 19.72 -35.77
N GLY A 99 -4.61 20.18 -35.42
CA GLY A 99 -3.39 19.96 -36.21
C GLY A 99 -2.83 18.53 -36.15
N ALA A 100 -3.36 17.67 -35.29
CA ALA A 100 -2.86 16.32 -35.06
C ALA A 100 -3.88 15.25 -35.47
N PRO A 101 -3.80 14.69 -36.70
CA PRO A 101 -4.72 13.67 -37.18
C PRO A 101 -4.83 12.45 -36.26
N GLN A 102 -3.75 12.06 -35.57
CA GLN A 102 -3.70 10.95 -34.59
C GLN A 102 -4.17 11.33 -33.18
N GLY A 103 -4.50 12.60 -32.93
CA GLY A 103 -4.80 13.15 -31.60
C GLY A 103 -3.54 13.46 -30.77
N LYS A 104 -3.72 14.17 -29.66
CA LYS A 104 -2.64 14.54 -28.73
C LYS A 104 -2.86 13.99 -27.33
N ARG A 105 -1.77 13.51 -26.72
CA ARG A 105 -1.77 13.08 -25.31
C ARG A 105 -1.83 14.30 -24.40
N TRP A 106 -2.54 14.19 -23.28
CA TRP A 106 -2.69 15.29 -22.32
C TRP A 106 -1.37 15.96 -21.91
N ALA A 107 -0.36 15.15 -21.55
CA ALA A 107 0.94 15.67 -21.13
C ALA A 107 1.69 16.39 -22.26
N GLU A 108 1.50 15.95 -23.51
CA GLU A 108 2.08 16.58 -24.68
C GLU A 108 1.36 17.89 -25.02
N LEU A 109 0.02 17.88 -24.98
CA LEU A 109 -0.82 19.05 -25.16
C LEU A 109 -0.46 20.15 -24.14
N CYS A 110 -0.40 19.82 -22.84
CA CYS A 110 -0.04 20.79 -21.82
C CYS A 110 1.38 21.36 -22.02
N ARG A 111 2.33 20.54 -22.45
CA ARG A 111 3.72 20.97 -22.70
C ARG A 111 3.80 21.94 -23.88
N GLU A 112 3.13 21.61 -24.99
CA GLU A 112 3.15 22.45 -26.19
C GLU A 112 2.38 23.76 -25.99
N VAL A 113 1.25 23.72 -25.29
CA VAL A 113 0.53 24.95 -24.90
C VAL A 113 1.40 25.78 -23.95
N SER A 114 2.12 25.16 -23.01
CA SER A 114 3.07 25.88 -22.14
C SER A 114 4.25 26.47 -22.89
N ALA A 115 4.70 25.84 -23.96
CA ALA A 115 5.73 26.39 -24.83
C ALA A 115 5.22 27.58 -25.65
N ALA A 116 3.94 27.58 -26.03
CA ALA A 116 3.32 28.66 -26.81
C ALA A 116 3.00 29.91 -25.98
N PHE A 117 2.82 29.77 -24.66
CA PHE A 117 2.52 30.87 -23.74
C PHE A 117 3.54 30.88 -22.59
N SER A 118 4.79 31.23 -22.90
CA SER A 118 5.89 31.27 -21.93
C SER A 118 5.68 32.29 -20.79
N GLU A 119 4.83 33.29 -21.02
CA GLU A 119 4.39 34.31 -20.08
C GLU A 119 3.35 33.80 -19.08
N ILE A 120 2.69 32.66 -19.38
CA ILE A 120 1.71 32.02 -18.51
C ILE A 120 2.37 30.83 -17.81
N THR A 121 2.29 30.78 -16.48
CA THR A 121 2.87 29.65 -15.75
C THR A 121 2.19 28.31 -16.11
N PRO A 122 2.92 27.17 -16.14
CA PRO A 122 2.35 25.87 -16.50
C PRO A 122 1.14 25.45 -15.64
N LYS A 123 1.10 25.92 -14.39
CA LYS A 123 -0.02 25.70 -13.46
C LYS A 123 -1.29 26.43 -13.91
N ARG A 124 -1.17 27.67 -14.42
CA ARG A 124 -2.30 28.46 -14.98
C ARG A 124 -2.84 27.84 -16.27
N ILE A 125 -1.95 27.34 -17.13
CA ILE A 125 -2.35 26.63 -18.36
C ILE A 125 -3.09 25.33 -18.03
N SER A 126 -2.57 24.55 -17.08
CA SER A 126 -3.23 23.33 -16.63
C SER A 126 -4.63 23.58 -16.07
N TYR A 127 -4.82 24.69 -15.35
CA TYR A 127 -6.12 25.10 -14.81
C TYR A 127 -7.06 25.61 -15.92
N ALA A 128 -6.57 26.43 -16.85
CA ALA A 128 -7.36 26.91 -17.99
C ALA A 128 -7.89 25.76 -18.87
N LEU A 129 -7.08 24.71 -19.05
CA LEU A 129 -7.46 23.51 -19.81
C LEU A 129 -8.30 22.50 -18.99
N PHE A 130 -8.41 22.67 -17.67
CA PHE A 130 -9.16 21.76 -16.80
C PHE A 130 -10.66 21.76 -17.14
N GLU A 131 -11.25 22.93 -17.35
CA GLU A 131 -12.65 23.05 -17.78
C GLU A 131 -12.85 22.46 -19.18
N PHE A 132 -11.96 22.76 -20.13
CA PHE A 132 -12.00 22.15 -21.48
C PHE A 132 -11.97 20.61 -21.44
N ARG A 133 -11.25 20.04 -20.47
CA ARG A 133 -11.21 18.58 -20.27
C ARG A 133 -12.49 18.04 -19.61
N THR A 134 -13.05 18.78 -18.67
CA THR A 134 -14.21 18.35 -17.88
C THR A 134 -15.48 18.43 -18.72
N ASP A 135 -15.63 19.53 -19.46
CA ASP A 135 -16.74 19.81 -20.37
C ASP A 135 -16.21 19.80 -21.81
N LEU A 136 -15.78 18.62 -22.26
CA LEU A 136 -15.17 18.46 -23.59
C LEU A 136 -16.20 18.78 -24.68
N PRO A 137 -15.96 19.77 -25.57
CA PRO A 137 -16.89 20.11 -26.64
C PRO A 137 -17.10 18.93 -27.60
N GLU A 138 -18.31 18.79 -28.17
CA GLU A 138 -18.66 17.69 -29.09
C GLU A 138 -17.72 17.53 -30.31
N ALA A 139 -17.07 18.62 -30.72
CA ALA A 139 -16.07 18.62 -31.77
C ALA A 139 -14.80 17.81 -31.42
N TYR A 140 -14.63 17.40 -30.16
CA TYR A 140 -13.50 16.62 -29.68
C TYR A 140 -13.98 15.40 -28.89
N TYR A 141 -13.22 14.32 -28.96
CA TYR A 141 -13.51 13.10 -28.21
C TYR A 141 -12.21 12.47 -27.70
N ASN A 142 -12.39 11.51 -26.80
CA ASN A 142 -11.30 10.79 -26.16
C ASN A 142 -11.34 9.32 -26.59
N PRO A 143 -10.52 8.89 -27.58
CA PRO A 143 -10.49 7.49 -28.01
C PRO A 143 -10.03 6.53 -26.91
N VAL A 144 -9.07 6.97 -26.08
CA VAL A 144 -8.46 6.20 -24.99
C VAL A 144 -7.94 7.15 -23.93
N ARG A 145 -8.17 6.84 -22.65
CA ARG A 145 -7.87 7.71 -21.49
C ARG A 145 -6.63 8.59 -21.70
N GLY A 146 -6.86 9.90 -21.79
CA GLY A 146 -5.80 10.91 -21.90
C GLY A 146 -5.28 11.19 -23.31
N LEU A 147 -5.90 10.64 -24.36
CA LEU A 147 -5.73 11.06 -25.75
C LEU A 147 -6.93 11.91 -26.17
N TYR A 148 -6.70 13.10 -26.71
CA TYR A 148 -7.75 13.98 -27.20
C TYR A 148 -7.61 14.14 -28.71
N ARG A 149 -8.71 13.95 -29.44
CA ARG A 149 -8.72 13.94 -30.89
C ARG A 149 -9.92 14.71 -31.41
N SER A 150 -9.73 15.41 -32.53
CA SER A 150 -10.81 16.11 -33.22
C SER A 150 -11.76 15.11 -33.87
N ALA A 151 -13.06 15.31 -33.69
CA ALA A 151 -14.12 14.49 -34.28
C ALA A 151 -14.05 14.46 -35.81
N ARG A 152 -13.44 15.48 -36.44
CA ARG A 152 -13.22 15.53 -37.90
C ARG A 152 -12.28 14.45 -38.43
N PHE A 153 -11.43 13.88 -37.58
CA PHE A 153 -10.54 12.77 -37.92
C PHE A 153 -11.06 11.41 -37.45
N ARG A 154 -12.30 11.37 -36.95
CA ARG A 154 -12.94 10.13 -36.54
C ARG A 154 -13.16 9.27 -37.78
N THR A 155 -12.59 8.08 -37.80
CA THR A 155 -12.79 7.15 -38.92
C THR A 155 -14.13 6.44 -38.76
N THR A 156 -14.71 5.95 -39.86
CA THR A 156 -15.92 5.12 -39.85
C THR A 156 -15.77 3.85 -39.01
N ASP A 157 -14.54 3.35 -38.82
CA ASP A 157 -14.26 2.21 -37.93
C ASP A 157 -14.31 2.58 -36.44
N GLU A 158 -14.20 3.88 -36.09
CA GLU A 158 -14.31 4.43 -34.72
C GLU A 158 -15.71 4.99 -34.42
N VAL A 159 -16.54 5.16 -35.45
CA VAL A 159 -17.99 5.35 -35.30
C VAL A 159 -18.58 3.97 -35.25
N TRP A 160 -18.77 3.45 -34.04
CA TRP A 160 -19.47 2.19 -33.94
C TRP A 160 -20.87 2.35 -34.50
N PRO A 161 -21.27 1.57 -35.52
CA PRO A 161 -22.65 1.59 -35.95
C PRO A 161 -23.50 1.28 -34.71
N PRO A 162 -24.68 1.90 -34.55
CA PRO A 162 -25.69 1.35 -33.66
C PRO A 162 -26.13 0.02 -34.27
N GLU A 163 -25.31 -1.01 -34.15
CA GLU A 163 -25.75 -2.37 -34.41
C GLU A 163 -26.82 -2.66 -33.36
N SER A 164 -27.97 -3.10 -33.88
CA SER A 164 -29.16 -3.47 -33.12
C SER A 164 -28.77 -4.14 -31.80
N SER A 165 -29.42 -3.78 -30.70
CA SER A 165 -29.24 -4.43 -29.38
C SER A 165 -29.09 -5.96 -29.45
N GLN A 166 -29.71 -6.58 -30.46
CA GLN A 166 -29.54 -7.99 -30.84
C GLN A 166 -28.09 -8.48 -31.03
N ALA A 167 -27.18 -7.72 -31.67
CA ALA A 167 -25.80 -8.18 -31.88
C ALA A 167 -25.01 -8.20 -30.56
N LYS A 168 -25.18 -7.14 -29.75
CA LYS A 168 -24.61 -7.03 -28.40
C LYS A 168 -25.14 -8.14 -27.48
N GLU A 169 -26.45 -8.38 -27.52
CA GLU A 169 -27.10 -9.47 -26.78
C GLU A 169 -26.57 -10.84 -27.19
N LYS A 170 -26.36 -11.08 -28.50
CA LYS A 170 -25.78 -12.34 -29.01
C LYS A 170 -24.35 -12.56 -28.51
N VAL A 171 -23.51 -11.52 -28.52
CA VAL A 171 -22.12 -11.60 -28.02
C VAL A 171 -22.10 -11.93 -26.52
N ILE A 172 -22.91 -11.23 -25.72
CA ILE A 172 -23.00 -11.48 -24.27
C ILE A 172 -23.58 -12.87 -23.99
N ALA A 173 -24.62 -13.29 -24.71
CA ALA A 173 -25.22 -14.62 -24.59
C ALA A 173 -24.20 -15.72 -24.91
N LYS A 174 -23.35 -15.51 -25.91
CA LYS A 174 -22.29 -16.47 -26.23
C LYS A 174 -21.23 -16.55 -25.14
N ALA A 175 -20.81 -15.41 -24.58
CA ALA A 175 -19.87 -15.40 -23.46
C ALA A 175 -20.43 -16.14 -22.23
N LYS A 176 -21.70 -15.91 -21.90
CA LYS A 176 -22.43 -16.65 -20.85
C LYS A 176 -22.43 -18.15 -21.13
N GLN A 177 -22.80 -18.57 -22.34
CA GLN A 177 -22.77 -19.98 -22.77
C GLN A 177 -21.40 -20.62 -22.57
N LEU A 178 -20.31 -19.93 -22.94
CA LEU A 178 -18.95 -20.45 -22.79
C LEU A 178 -18.54 -20.58 -21.31
N ILE A 179 -18.95 -19.65 -20.45
CA ILE A 179 -18.70 -19.71 -19.00
C ILE A 179 -19.52 -20.83 -18.36
N ASP A 180 -20.79 -20.99 -18.76
CA ASP A 180 -21.69 -22.03 -18.26
C ASP A 180 -21.30 -23.43 -18.75
N ALA A 181 -20.60 -23.55 -19.89
CA ALA A 181 -20.04 -24.80 -20.35
C ALA A 181 -18.72 -25.17 -19.64
N ALA A 182 -18.04 -24.20 -19.04
CA ALA A 182 -16.71 -24.37 -18.45
C ALA A 182 -16.80 -24.64 -16.94
N ARG A 183 -16.72 -25.92 -16.53
CA ARG A 183 -16.76 -26.33 -15.12
C ARG A 183 -15.76 -25.59 -14.23
N HIS A 184 -14.57 -25.26 -14.75
CA HIS A 184 -13.50 -24.56 -14.02
C HIS A 184 -13.47 -23.04 -14.27
N GLY A 185 -14.44 -22.50 -15.03
CA GLY A 185 -14.45 -21.12 -15.49
C GLY A 185 -13.57 -20.86 -16.71
N LYS A 186 -13.65 -19.65 -17.25
CA LYS A 186 -12.91 -19.18 -18.43
C LYS A 186 -12.07 -17.96 -18.09
N ARG A 187 -10.81 -17.92 -18.56
CA ARG A 187 -9.98 -16.72 -18.42
C ARG A 187 -10.40 -15.66 -19.43
N TRP A 188 -10.27 -14.38 -19.08
CA TRP A 188 -10.67 -13.24 -19.91
C TRP A 188 -10.15 -13.32 -21.35
N THR A 189 -8.85 -13.58 -21.52
CA THR A 189 -8.21 -13.65 -22.84
C THR A 189 -8.73 -14.82 -23.68
N GLU A 190 -8.99 -15.95 -23.03
CA GLU A 190 -9.56 -17.15 -23.66
C GLU A 190 -11.03 -16.92 -24.05
N LEU A 191 -11.81 -16.31 -23.14
CA LEU A 191 -13.19 -15.94 -23.36
C LEU A 191 -13.34 -14.97 -24.55
N CYS A 192 -12.57 -13.88 -24.59
CA CYS A 192 -12.60 -12.93 -25.70
C CYS A 192 -12.17 -13.58 -27.02
N GLY A 193 -11.14 -14.44 -26.99
CA GLY A 193 -10.69 -15.17 -28.18
C GLY A 193 -11.74 -16.13 -28.73
N GLU A 194 -12.39 -16.93 -27.86
CA GLU A 194 -13.43 -17.88 -28.27
C GLU A 194 -14.71 -17.20 -28.75
N VAL A 195 -15.09 -16.07 -28.12
CA VAL A 195 -16.21 -15.25 -28.60
C VAL A 195 -15.86 -14.64 -29.95
N SER A 196 -14.61 -14.17 -30.15
CA SER A 196 -14.16 -13.66 -31.45
C SER A 196 -14.13 -14.71 -32.55
N ALA A 197 -13.82 -15.96 -32.20
CA ALA A 197 -13.91 -17.06 -33.17
C ALA A 197 -15.37 -17.38 -33.55
N ALA A 198 -16.33 -17.13 -32.66
CA ALA A 198 -17.75 -17.37 -32.91
C ALA A 198 -18.44 -16.25 -33.71
N PHE A 199 -17.88 -15.05 -33.73
CA PHE A 199 -18.37 -13.89 -34.48
C PHE A 199 -17.25 -13.29 -35.33
N PRO A 200 -16.79 -13.97 -36.40
CA PRO A 200 -15.69 -13.50 -37.25
C PRO A 200 -15.97 -12.16 -37.94
N GLU A 201 -17.24 -11.78 -38.06
CA GLU A 201 -17.69 -10.47 -38.56
C GLU A 201 -17.46 -9.32 -37.55
N ILE A 202 -17.20 -9.63 -36.28
CA ILE A 202 -16.93 -8.66 -35.22
C ILE A 202 -15.43 -8.69 -34.86
N THR A 203 -14.79 -7.53 -34.87
CA THR A 203 -13.37 -7.44 -34.50
C THR A 203 -13.15 -7.76 -33.01
N LEU A 204 -12.01 -8.36 -32.67
CA LEU A 204 -11.64 -8.70 -31.30
C LEU A 204 -11.72 -7.49 -30.34
N LYS A 205 -11.23 -6.32 -30.77
CA LYS A 205 -11.29 -5.08 -29.98
C LYS A 205 -12.72 -4.69 -29.61
N ARG A 206 -13.68 -4.96 -30.51
CA ARG A 206 -15.09 -4.67 -30.24
C ARG A 206 -15.70 -5.66 -29.28
N ILE A 207 -15.36 -6.92 -29.40
CA ILE A 207 -15.80 -7.95 -28.45
C ILE A 207 -15.26 -7.65 -27.06
N GLU A 208 -13.99 -7.26 -26.93
CA GLU A 208 -13.43 -6.81 -25.65
C GLU A 208 -14.20 -5.62 -25.07
N HIS A 209 -14.57 -4.64 -25.91
CA HIS A 209 -15.37 -3.50 -25.48
C HIS A 209 -16.78 -3.90 -25.04
N ILE A 210 -17.50 -4.72 -25.81
CA ILE A 210 -18.84 -5.21 -25.46
C ILE A 210 -18.82 -6.01 -24.17
N LEU A 211 -17.84 -6.91 -24.01
CA LEU A 211 -17.71 -7.73 -22.80
C LEU A 211 -17.17 -6.94 -21.61
N SER A 212 -16.58 -5.76 -21.81
CA SER A 212 -16.13 -4.90 -20.71
C SER A 212 -17.30 -4.41 -19.86
N GLU A 213 -18.46 -4.20 -20.47
CA GLU A 213 -19.70 -3.89 -19.74
C GLU A 213 -20.16 -5.09 -18.91
N PHE A 214 -20.20 -6.29 -19.50
CA PHE A 214 -20.49 -7.55 -18.77
C PHE A 214 -19.51 -7.80 -17.61
N ARG A 215 -18.26 -7.35 -17.73
CA ARG A 215 -17.28 -7.41 -16.65
C ARG A 215 -17.53 -6.38 -15.56
N THR A 216 -17.99 -5.19 -15.93
CA THR A 216 -18.21 -4.07 -15.01
C THR A 216 -19.48 -4.29 -14.20
N ASP A 217 -20.52 -4.82 -14.86
CA ASP A 217 -21.80 -5.19 -14.28
C ASP A 217 -22.00 -6.71 -14.43
N LEU A 218 -21.23 -7.47 -13.64
CA LEU A 218 -21.23 -8.93 -13.70
C LEU A 218 -22.55 -9.48 -13.12
N PRO A 219 -23.36 -10.25 -13.88
CA PRO A 219 -24.61 -10.77 -13.37
C PRO A 219 -24.41 -11.73 -12.20
N GLU A 220 -25.36 -11.76 -11.25
CA GLU A 220 -25.31 -12.60 -10.03
C GLU A 220 -25.09 -14.10 -10.28
N ALA A 221 -25.47 -14.59 -11.47
CA ALA A 221 -25.24 -15.97 -11.89
C ALA A 221 -23.75 -16.30 -12.13
N TYR A 222 -22.86 -15.32 -12.11
CA TYR A 222 -21.42 -15.49 -12.35
C TYR A 222 -20.60 -14.82 -11.24
N TYR A 223 -19.41 -15.36 -10.99
CA TYR A 223 -18.45 -14.80 -10.04
C TYR A 223 -17.02 -14.91 -10.56
N ASN A 224 -16.13 -14.17 -9.92
CA ASN A 224 -14.72 -14.09 -10.28
C ASN A 224 -13.85 -14.68 -9.16
N PRO A 225 -13.54 -15.99 -9.17
CA PRO A 225 -12.74 -16.63 -8.13
C PRO A 225 -11.29 -16.15 -8.08
N ALA A 226 -10.73 -15.65 -9.19
CA ALA A 226 -9.36 -15.16 -9.27
C ALA A 226 -9.22 -14.18 -10.43
N ARG A 227 -8.43 -13.11 -10.29
CA ARG A 227 -8.33 -12.01 -11.27
C ARG A 227 -8.37 -12.47 -12.74
N GLY A 228 -9.48 -12.15 -13.41
CA GLY A 228 -9.69 -12.42 -14.83
C GLY A 228 -10.13 -13.86 -15.15
N LEU A 229 -10.59 -14.63 -14.15
CA LEU A 229 -11.23 -15.94 -14.30
C LEU A 229 -12.72 -15.77 -13.98
N TYR A 230 -13.61 -16.12 -14.90
CA TYR A 230 -15.05 -15.99 -14.74
C TYR A 230 -15.70 -17.36 -14.69
N ARG A 231 -16.56 -17.60 -13.71
CA ARG A 231 -17.20 -18.90 -13.49
C ARG A 231 -18.66 -18.75 -13.12
N SER A 232 -19.47 -19.72 -13.56
CA SER A 232 -20.89 -19.79 -13.24
C SER A 232 -21.11 -20.25 -11.80
N VAL A 233 -22.05 -19.62 -11.10
CA VAL A 233 -22.46 -19.97 -9.72
C VAL A 233 -23.08 -21.37 -9.67
N GLN A 234 -23.60 -21.90 -10.78
CA GLN A 234 -24.08 -23.30 -10.81
C GLN A 234 -22.97 -24.33 -10.53
N PHE A 235 -21.69 -23.97 -10.74
CA PHE A 235 -20.53 -24.80 -10.40
C PHE A 235 -19.92 -24.45 -9.04
N LYS A 236 -20.55 -23.53 -8.30
CA LYS A 236 -20.20 -23.20 -6.92
C LYS A 236 -20.74 -24.32 -6.03
N THR A 237 -19.95 -25.37 -5.83
CA THR A 237 -20.30 -26.45 -4.91
C THR A 237 -20.35 -25.91 -3.48
N ILE A 238 -21.26 -26.43 -2.66
CA ILE A 238 -21.40 -26.09 -1.23
C ILE A 238 -20.06 -26.26 -0.47
N ASP A 239 -19.16 -27.11 -1.00
CA ASP A 239 -17.80 -27.36 -0.52
C ASP A 239 -16.73 -26.33 -0.97
N GLU A 240 -17.11 -25.22 -1.61
CA GLU A 240 -16.25 -24.03 -1.77
C GLU A 240 -16.24 -23.12 -0.53
N VAL A 241 -16.90 -23.54 0.56
CA VAL A 241 -16.37 -23.32 1.91
C VAL A 241 -15.38 -24.45 2.15
N TRP A 242 -14.10 -24.17 1.89
CA TRP A 242 -12.89 -24.90 2.28
C TRP A 242 -13.03 -26.43 2.56
N PRO A 243 -12.41 -27.32 1.76
CA PRO A 243 -12.74 -28.75 1.74
C PRO A 243 -12.52 -29.50 3.09
N PRO A 244 -13.19 -30.66 3.27
CA PRO A 244 -13.28 -31.40 4.54
C PRO A 244 -11.97 -32.05 5.04
N GLU A 245 -10.87 -32.02 4.27
CA GLU A 245 -9.52 -32.36 4.76
C GLU A 245 -9.00 -31.37 5.83
N SER A 246 -9.73 -30.29 6.10
CA SER A 246 -9.29 -29.17 6.93
C SER A 246 -9.49 -29.27 8.41
N ALA A 247 -10.58 -29.89 8.85
CA ALA A 247 -10.77 -30.17 10.27
C ALA A 247 -9.71 -31.18 10.74
N GLU A 248 -9.48 -32.23 9.97
CA GLU A 248 -8.52 -33.29 10.31
C GLU A 248 -7.07 -32.78 10.28
N ALA A 249 -6.67 -32.02 9.26
CA ALA A 249 -5.33 -31.42 9.22
C ALA A 249 -5.12 -30.40 10.37
N LYS A 250 -6.16 -29.61 10.69
CA LYS A 250 -6.14 -28.68 11.82
C LYS A 250 -6.01 -29.41 13.15
N GLU A 251 -6.78 -30.47 13.35
CA GLU A 251 -6.74 -31.28 14.56
C GLU A 251 -5.38 -31.96 14.74
N LYS A 252 -4.81 -32.55 13.66
CA LYS A 252 -3.46 -33.15 13.67
C LYS A 252 -2.36 -32.13 14.02
N VAL A 253 -2.39 -30.96 13.40
CA VAL A 253 -1.40 -29.89 13.65
C VAL A 253 -1.51 -29.36 15.09
N VAL A 254 -2.73 -29.12 15.58
CA VAL A 254 -2.97 -28.64 16.95
C VAL A 254 -2.58 -29.69 17.99
N ALA A 255 -2.94 -30.96 17.77
CA ALA A 255 -2.58 -32.06 18.66
C ALA A 255 -1.05 -32.22 18.76
N LYS A 256 -0.34 -32.15 17.62
CA LYS A 256 1.12 -32.24 17.61
C LYS A 256 1.78 -31.01 18.24
N ALA A 257 1.25 -29.81 18.03
CA ALA A 257 1.74 -28.60 18.70
C ALA A 257 1.66 -28.73 20.23
N LYS A 258 0.52 -29.22 20.75
CA LYS A 258 0.33 -29.49 22.18
C LYS A 258 1.35 -30.51 22.69
N GLU A 259 1.48 -31.65 22.01
CA GLU A 259 2.45 -32.70 22.35
C GLU A 259 3.88 -32.15 22.45
N LEU A 260 4.31 -31.33 21.48
CA LEU A 260 5.66 -30.77 21.44
C LEU A 260 5.93 -29.74 22.56
N ILE A 261 4.93 -28.91 22.89
CA ILE A 261 5.03 -27.95 24.00
C ILE A 261 5.04 -28.69 25.34
N ASP A 262 4.24 -29.73 25.47
CA ASP A 262 4.18 -30.57 26.66
C ASP A 262 5.47 -31.40 26.83
N ALA A 263 6.06 -31.91 25.76
CA ALA A 263 7.31 -32.66 25.80
C ALA A 263 8.55 -31.79 26.11
N ALA A 264 8.42 -30.46 26.09
CA ALA A 264 9.52 -29.52 26.34
C ALA A 264 9.35 -28.79 27.67
N PRO A 265 10.04 -29.24 28.74
CA PRO A 265 10.04 -28.54 30.02
C PRO A 265 10.43 -27.07 29.90
N ASP A 266 11.30 -26.71 28.96
CA ASP A 266 11.79 -25.33 28.74
C ASP A 266 10.91 -24.51 27.77
N GLY A 267 9.86 -25.11 27.23
CA GLY A 267 9.01 -24.53 26.20
C GLY A 267 9.55 -24.70 24.77
N LYS A 268 8.68 -24.43 23.79
CA LYS A 268 9.00 -24.51 22.37
C LYS A 268 8.85 -23.15 21.71
N ARG A 269 9.87 -22.75 20.95
CA ARG A 269 9.79 -21.57 20.09
C ARG A 269 8.90 -21.83 18.88
N TRP A 270 8.25 -20.78 18.39
CA TRP A 270 7.39 -20.81 17.21
C TRP A 270 8.05 -21.49 16.00
N SER A 271 9.27 -21.07 15.65
CA SER A 271 10.06 -21.65 14.55
C SER A 271 10.34 -23.13 14.76
N GLY A 272 10.60 -23.56 16.00
CA GLY A 272 10.75 -24.96 16.39
C GLY A 272 9.47 -25.77 16.19
N LEU A 273 8.31 -25.22 16.57
CA LEU A 273 7.00 -25.84 16.36
C LEU A 273 6.70 -26.00 14.87
N CYS A 274 6.84 -24.95 14.07
CA CYS A 274 6.59 -25.02 12.63
C CYS A 274 7.48 -26.08 11.96
N ARG A 275 8.75 -26.15 12.35
CA ARG A 275 9.72 -27.13 11.81
C ARG A 275 9.34 -28.57 12.17
N GLU A 276 9.11 -28.84 13.46
CA GLU A 276 8.84 -30.20 13.93
C GLU A 276 7.47 -30.71 13.44
N ILE A 277 6.49 -29.83 13.30
CA ILE A 277 5.18 -30.16 12.73
C ILE A 277 5.27 -30.36 11.21
N SER A 278 6.02 -29.52 10.49
CA SER A 278 6.23 -29.70 9.04
C SER A 278 7.01 -30.98 8.73
N ALA A 279 7.95 -31.37 9.61
CA ALA A 279 8.66 -32.64 9.49
C ALA A 279 7.77 -33.85 9.83
N ALA A 280 6.83 -33.71 10.77
CA ALA A 280 5.89 -34.75 11.15
C ALA A 280 4.77 -34.95 10.12
N PHE A 281 4.38 -33.88 9.42
CA PHE A 281 3.31 -33.89 8.41
C PHE A 281 3.74 -33.22 7.09
N PRO A 282 4.63 -33.87 6.29
CA PRO A 282 5.08 -33.32 5.01
C PRO A 282 3.97 -33.09 3.99
N GLU A 283 2.82 -33.76 4.16
CA GLU A 283 1.63 -33.62 3.34
C GLU A 283 0.88 -32.29 3.55
N ILE A 284 1.11 -31.62 4.69
CA ILE A 284 0.50 -30.33 5.00
C ILE A 284 1.47 -29.21 4.61
N THR A 285 1.02 -28.29 3.75
CA THR A 285 1.90 -27.22 3.28
C THR A 285 2.34 -26.30 4.44
N PRO A 286 3.60 -25.81 4.45
CA PRO A 286 4.11 -24.94 5.51
C PRO A 286 3.25 -23.69 5.73
N LYS A 287 2.70 -23.12 4.65
CA LYS A 287 1.79 -21.98 4.70
C LYS A 287 0.52 -22.28 5.49
N ARG A 288 -0.01 -23.50 5.36
CA ARG A 288 -1.23 -23.95 6.07
C ARG A 288 -0.94 -24.25 7.54
N ILE A 289 0.21 -24.85 7.84
CA ILE A 289 0.70 -25.04 9.21
C ILE A 289 0.84 -23.68 9.91
N ASN A 290 1.47 -22.70 9.26
CA ASN A 290 1.59 -21.33 9.77
C ASN A 290 0.23 -20.69 10.07
N HIS A 291 -0.75 -20.87 9.17
CA HIS A 291 -2.09 -20.34 9.38
C HIS A 291 -2.80 -20.99 10.58
N ILE A 292 -2.75 -22.33 10.70
CA ILE A 292 -3.36 -23.07 11.80
C ILE A 292 -2.70 -22.73 13.14
N LEU A 293 -1.37 -22.64 13.18
CA LEU A 293 -0.64 -22.25 14.39
C LEU A 293 -0.94 -20.80 14.78
N SER A 294 -1.16 -19.92 13.80
CA SER A 294 -1.53 -18.52 14.06
C SER A 294 -2.88 -18.44 14.76
N GLU A 295 -3.86 -19.24 14.29
CA GLU A 295 -5.16 -19.38 14.95
C GLU A 295 -5.04 -20.01 16.35
N PHE A 296 -4.19 -21.03 16.52
CA PHE A 296 -3.89 -21.64 17.81
C PHE A 296 -3.29 -20.65 18.81
N ARG A 297 -2.43 -19.73 18.35
CA ARG A 297 -1.88 -18.64 19.18
C ARG A 297 -2.96 -17.66 19.60
N THR A 298 -3.81 -17.23 18.66
CA THR A 298 -4.89 -16.28 18.94
C THR A 298 -5.88 -16.86 19.96
N ASN A 299 -6.13 -18.17 19.90
CA ASN A 299 -7.02 -18.89 20.81
C ASN A 299 -6.23 -19.87 21.70
N LEU A 300 -5.17 -19.39 22.34
CA LEU A 300 -4.28 -20.24 23.13
C LEU A 300 -5.05 -20.90 24.30
N PRO A 301 -5.05 -22.24 24.43
CA PRO A 301 -5.72 -22.91 25.54
C PRO A 301 -5.09 -22.53 26.89
N GLU A 302 -5.90 -22.42 27.96
CA GLU A 302 -5.45 -22.04 29.31
C GLU A 302 -4.33 -22.93 29.90
N ALA A 303 -4.17 -24.14 29.37
CA ALA A 303 -3.08 -25.06 29.75
C ALA A 303 -1.69 -24.60 29.28
N TYR A 304 -1.60 -23.61 28.39
CA TYR A 304 -0.36 -23.08 27.84
C TYR A 304 -0.28 -21.58 28.04
N TYR A 305 0.93 -21.06 28.22
CA TYR A 305 1.18 -19.64 28.36
C TYR A 305 2.45 -19.25 27.60
N ASN A 306 2.60 -17.95 27.39
CA ASN A 306 3.74 -17.37 26.68
C ASN A 306 4.62 -16.63 27.70
N PRO A 307 5.76 -17.20 28.14
CA PRO A 307 6.63 -16.55 29.13
C PRO A 307 7.36 -15.33 28.53
N VAL A 308 7.79 -15.44 27.28
CA VAL A 308 8.50 -14.40 26.51
C VAL A 308 8.13 -14.52 25.05
N ARG A 309 7.97 -13.38 24.36
CA ARG A 309 7.54 -13.30 22.95
C ARG A 309 8.14 -14.42 22.08
N GLY A 310 7.27 -15.18 21.41
CA GLY A 310 7.63 -16.30 20.54
C GLY A 310 7.96 -17.65 21.22
N LEU A 311 7.90 -17.76 22.56
CA LEU A 311 8.12 -19.01 23.33
C LEU A 311 6.81 -19.52 23.96
N TYR A 312 6.44 -20.78 23.72
CA TYR A 312 5.23 -21.38 24.27
C TYR A 312 5.59 -22.44 25.30
N ARG A 313 5.03 -22.36 26.51
CA ARG A 313 5.31 -23.29 27.61
C ARG A 313 4.01 -23.79 28.24
N SER A 314 4.03 -25.04 28.69
CA SER A 314 2.90 -25.63 29.42
C SER A 314 2.86 -25.10 30.87
N VAL A 315 1.68 -24.76 31.37
CA VAL A 315 1.48 -24.23 32.74
C VAL A 315 1.96 -25.23 33.80
N ARG A 316 2.01 -26.53 33.47
CA ARG A 316 2.56 -27.58 34.36
C ARG A 316 4.04 -27.41 34.70
N PHE A 317 4.80 -26.65 33.90
CA PHE A 317 6.22 -26.36 34.13
C PHE A 317 6.46 -24.97 34.73
N LYS A 318 5.40 -24.28 35.17
CA LYS A 318 5.46 -22.93 35.74
C LYS A 318 6.15 -22.86 37.11
N ALA A 319 6.49 -24.00 37.72
CA ALA A 319 7.13 -24.08 39.05
C ALA A 319 8.68 -24.23 39.00
N THR A 320 9.29 -24.16 37.82
CA THR A 320 10.75 -24.28 37.67
C THR A 320 11.29 -23.05 36.95
N ASP A 321 11.70 -22.06 37.74
CA ASP A 321 12.18 -20.77 37.25
C ASP A 321 13.61 -20.81 36.71
N GLU A 322 13.74 -20.13 35.58
CA GLU A 322 14.82 -19.22 35.15
C GLU A 322 16.28 -19.63 35.37
N ALA A 323 16.82 -20.43 34.44
CA ALA A 323 18.16 -20.23 33.88
C ALA A 323 18.38 -21.17 32.69
N GLN A 324 19.07 -20.67 31.66
CA GLN A 324 19.65 -21.40 30.52
C GLN A 324 18.72 -21.74 29.36
N LEU A 325 18.81 -20.96 28.27
CA LEU A 325 18.51 -21.46 26.92
C LEU A 325 19.46 -20.87 25.88
N THR A 326 20.62 -21.51 25.70
CA THR A 326 21.39 -21.45 24.45
C THR A 326 21.81 -22.87 24.02
N GLY A 327 21.67 -23.15 22.72
CA GLY A 327 22.23 -24.32 22.02
C GLY A 327 21.26 -25.50 21.88
N GLY A 328 21.11 -26.15 20.72
CA GLY A 328 21.77 -26.01 19.43
C GLY A 328 21.13 -26.99 18.43
N GLY A 329 21.40 -26.83 17.14
CA GLY A 329 20.87 -27.70 16.09
C GLY A 329 21.85 -27.87 14.92
N LYS A 330 22.16 -29.13 14.60
CA LYS A 330 23.14 -29.58 13.60
C LYS A 330 22.66 -29.41 12.15
N THR A 331 23.66 -29.32 11.27
CA THR A 331 23.67 -29.04 9.82
C THR A 331 23.23 -30.17 8.88
N ARG A 332 22.71 -29.81 7.69
CA ARG A 332 22.99 -30.50 6.40
C ARG A 332 22.60 -29.69 5.13
N LYS A 333 23.64 -29.38 4.33
CA LYS A 333 23.82 -29.09 2.87
C LYS A 333 22.62 -28.61 2.02
N ALA A 334 22.61 -27.38 1.49
CA ALA A 334 23.47 -26.71 0.47
C ALA A 334 22.86 -26.69 -0.94
N GLY A 335 21.91 -25.77 -1.14
CA GLY A 335 21.82 -24.99 -2.38
C GLY A 335 22.70 -23.74 -2.25
N LYS A 336 23.06 -23.08 -3.35
CA LYS A 336 23.84 -21.83 -3.30
C LYS A 336 22.97 -20.74 -2.64
N ILE A 337 23.22 -20.48 -1.36
CA ILE A 337 22.45 -19.56 -0.52
C ILE A 337 22.59 -18.14 -1.08
N ARG A 338 21.46 -17.45 -1.30
CA ARG A 338 21.40 -16.08 -1.78
C ARG A 338 20.83 -15.16 -0.71
N GLU A 339 21.15 -13.87 -0.80
CA GLU A 339 20.73 -12.86 0.18
C GLU A 339 19.21 -12.74 0.24
N GLU A 340 18.56 -12.78 -0.92
CA GLU A 340 17.11 -12.77 -1.09
C GLU A 340 16.40 -13.88 -0.31
N ASP A 341 17.08 -15.02 -0.06
CA ASP A 341 16.49 -16.15 0.66
C ASP A 341 16.26 -15.81 2.15
N PHE A 342 16.87 -14.73 2.68
CA PHE A 342 16.74 -14.25 4.05
C PHE A 342 15.72 -13.12 4.25
N TYR A 343 15.22 -12.50 3.18
CA TYR A 343 14.34 -11.33 3.28
C TYR A 343 13.00 -11.67 3.93
N GLN A 344 12.35 -12.75 3.46
CA GLN A 344 11.08 -13.18 4.04
C GLN A 344 11.25 -13.72 5.48
N PRO A 345 12.24 -14.60 5.77
CA PRO A 345 12.53 -15.01 7.14
C PRO A 345 12.75 -13.85 8.11
N PHE A 346 13.46 -12.80 7.68
CA PHE A 346 13.69 -11.63 8.54
C PHE A 346 12.41 -10.81 8.76
N GLY A 347 11.60 -10.61 7.73
CA GLY A 347 10.29 -9.96 7.87
C GLY A 347 9.36 -10.72 8.82
N ASP A 348 9.33 -12.05 8.72
CA ASP A 348 8.55 -12.90 9.61
C ASP A 348 9.08 -12.84 11.04
N TRP A 349 10.40 -12.75 11.23
CA TRP A 349 11.02 -12.58 12.54
C TRP A 349 10.67 -11.23 13.19
N LEU A 350 10.68 -10.13 12.43
CA LEU A 350 10.27 -8.81 12.92
C LEU A 350 8.83 -8.79 13.45
N VAL A 351 7.92 -9.52 12.78
CA VAL A 351 6.50 -9.58 13.13
C VAL A 351 6.24 -10.56 14.27
N ASN A 352 6.79 -11.77 14.20
CA ASN A 352 6.39 -12.89 15.07
C ASN A 352 7.29 -13.09 16.29
N GLU A 353 8.57 -12.72 16.21
CA GLU A 353 9.52 -12.89 17.32
C GLU A 353 9.83 -11.57 18.02
N LEU A 354 10.22 -10.55 17.24
CA LEU A 354 10.52 -9.24 17.81
C LEU A 354 9.24 -8.47 18.19
N GLU A 355 8.13 -8.77 17.52
CA GLU A 355 6.84 -8.07 17.63
C GLU A 355 7.00 -6.55 17.52
N GLU A 356 7.92 -6.10 16.67
CA GLU A 356 8.12 -4.68 16.37
C GLU A 356 7.34 -4.22 15.14
N ALA A 357 6.79 -5.15 14.36
CA ALA A 357 5.93 -4.88 13.23
C ALA A 357 4.64 -5.67 13.32
N THR A 358 3.55 -5.12 12.81
CA THR A 358 2.29 -5.85 12.59
C THR A 358 2.26 -6.50 11.21
N LYS A 359 3.01 -5.96 10.25
CA LYS A 359 3.14 -6.50 8.90
C LYS A 359 4.50 -6.19 8.31
N ALA A 360 5.07 -7.15 7.58
CA ALA A 360 6.34 -7.00 6.87
C ALA A 360 6.24 -7.55 5.44
N ILE A 361 6.99 -6.98 4.51
CA ILE A 361 7.15 -7.48 3.15
C ILE A 361 8.62 -7.49 2.75
N ALA A 362 9.03 -8.55 2.06
CA ALA A 362 10.29 -8.58 1.33
C ALA A 362 10.14 -7.73 0.05
N LEU A 363 11.06 -6.78 -0.15
CA LEU A 363 11.11 -5.93 -1.35
C LEU A 363 12.25 -6.37 -2.27
N GLY A 364 13.49 -6.13 -1.84
CA GLY A 364 14.69 -6.34 -2.66
C GLY A 364 14.70 -5.56 -3.99
N GLY A 365 15.85 -5.53 -4.67
CA GLY A 365 15.97 -4.99 -6.02
C GLY A 365 15.75 -3.47 -6.14
N CYS A 366 15.36 -2.98 -7.34
CA CYS A 366 15.23 -1.55 -7.63
C CYS A 366 13.75 -1.08 -7.64
N VAL A 367 13.02 -1.28 -6.53
CA VAL A 367 11.59 -0.93 -6.44
C VAL A 367 11.37 0.58 -6.33
N PHE A 368 12.23 1.28 -5.60
CA PHE A 368 12.12 2.74 -5.41
C PHE A 368 12.61 3.55 -6.62
N LYS A 369 13.24 2.88 -7.60
CA LYS A 369 13.66 3.43 -8.91
C LYS A 369 14.51 4.70 -8.82
N ASP A 370 15.21 4.90 -7.71
CA ASP A 370 16.13 6.01 -7.52
C ASP A 370 17.43 5.57 -6.83
N LYS A 371 18.36 6.53 -6.67
CA LYS A 371 19.72 6.29 -6.18
C LYS A 371 19.80 6.05 -4.68
N TRP A 372 18.72 6.25 -3.93
CA TRP A 372 18.73 6.21 -2.46
C TRP A 372 18.47 4.80 -1.89
N GLY A 373 18.36 3.81 -2.79
CA GLY A 373 18.28 2.38 -2.46
C GLY A 373 16.87 1.94 -2.08
N THR A 374 16.53 0.70 -2.43
CA THR A 374 15.33 0.04 -1.91
C THR A 374 15.76 -0.81 -0.73
N PRO A 375 15.11 -0.71 0.45
CA PRO A 375 15.43 -1.62 1.54
C PRO A 375 15.05 -3.04 1.16
N ASP A 376 15.82 -4.01 1.65
CA ASP A 376 15.54 -5.43 1.43
C ASP A 376 14.21 -5.87 2.04
N VAL A 377 13.92 -5.37 3.25
CA VAL A 377 12.68 -5.62 3.97
C VAL A 377 12.10 -4.29 4.45
N ILE A 378 10.80 -4.10 4.25
CA ILE A 378 10.04 -3.01 4.85
C ILE A 378 8.88 -3.58 5.67
N ALA A 379 8.65 -3.00 6.83
CA ALA A 379 7.62 -3.40 7.75
C ALA A 379 6.92 -2.18 8.34
N ILE A 380 5.69 -2.39 8.79
CA ILE A 380 4.89 -1.38 9.46
C ILE A 380 4.41 -1.89 10.79
N TRP A 381 4.28 -0.98 11.74
CA TRP A 381 3.54 -1.20 12.96
C TRP A 381 2.29 -0.35 12.92
N GLU A 382 1.12 -0.98 12.95
CA GLU A 382 -0.18 -0.32 12.96
C GLU A 382 -0.98 -0.79 14.17
N ALA A 383 -1.48 0.16 14.97
CA ALA A 383 -2.39 -0.14 16.07
C ALA A 383 -3.63 -0.88 15.56
N GLN A 384 -3.99 -1.98 16.24
CA GLN A 384 -5.17 -2.76 15.93
C GLN A 384 -6.43 -2.06 16.44
N ARG A 385 -7.58 -2.37 15.85
CA ARG A 385 -8.88 -1.80 16.28
C ARG A 385 -9.25 -2.17 17.72
N SER A 386 -8.68 -3.24 18.26
CA SER A 386 -8.83 -3.68 19.65
C SER A 386 -7.90 -2.96 20.62
N ASP A 387 -6.94 -2.18 20.14
CA ASP A 387 -5.95 -1.54 21.00
C ASP A 387 -6.59 -0.34 21.70
N ILE A 388 -6.48 -0.32 23.03
CA ILE A 388 -7.02 0.75 23.89
C ILE A 388 -6.28 2.06 23.62
N ILE A 389 -4.99 1.99 23.31
CA ILE A 389 -4.12 3.12 23.00
C ILE A 389 -3.64 2.98 21.56
N THR A 390 -4.09 3.88 20.69
CA THR A 390 -3.70 3.90 19.28
C THR A 390 -2.45 4.76 19.09
N ALA A 391 -1.28 4.14 19.04
CA ALA A 391 -0.05 4.82 18.63
C ALA A 391 -0.01 4.99 17.10
N PRO A 392 0.71 6.01 16.59
CA PRO A 392 0.81 6.29 15.16
C PRO A 392 1.53 5.16 14.42
N THR A 393 1.22 5.01 13.13
CA THR A 393 1.85 4.02 12.27
C THR A 393 3.37 4.23 12.18
N GLU A 394 4.14 3.22 12.55
CA GLU A 394 5.59 3.24 12.41
C GLU A 394 6.04 2.48 11.18
N ILE A 395 7.20 2.85 10.65
CA ILE A 395 7.80 2.26 9.46
C ILE A 395 9.17 1.75 9.88
N ILE A 396 9.43 0.48 9.60
CA ILE A 396 10.68 -0.19 9.88
C ILE A 396 11.28 -0.63 8.56
N CYS A 397 12.55 -0.32 8.34
CA CYS A 397 13.29 -0.77 7.17
C CYS A 397 14.47 -1.63 7.62
N ALA A 398 14.89 -2.56 6.77
CA ALA A 398 16.10 -3.32 7.02
C ALA A 398 16.89 -3.61 5.74
N GLU A 399 18.20 -3.57 5.89
CA GLU A 399 19.17 -4.03 4.89
C GLU A 399 19.83 -5.30 5.41
N ILE A 400 19.85 -6.34 4.58
CA ILE A 400 20.46 -7.62 4.89
C ILE A 400 21.69 -7.76 4.00
N LYS A 401 22.82 -8.18 4.57
CA LYS A 401 24.01 -8.53 3.78
C LYS A 401 24.52 -9.90 4.16
N LEU A 402 24.88 -10.70 3.16
CA LEU A 402 25.56 -11.97 3.37
C LEU A 402 27.08 -11.87 3.35
N ASP A 403 27.64 -10.90 2.62
CA ASP A 403 29.08 -10.74 2.46
C ASP A 403 29.62 -9.58 3.31
N VAL A 404 30.84 -9.78 3.83
CA VAL A 404 31.57 -8.85 4.69
C VAL A 404 32.12 -7.66 3.88
N SER A 405 32.32 -7.83 2.56
CA SER A 405 32.88 -6.78 1.69
C SER A 405 31.98 -5.54 1.52
N GLY A 406 30.66 -5.69 1.73
CA GLY A 406 29.66 -4.64 1.51
C GLY A 406 29.12 -3.96 2.78
N LEU A 407 29.67 -4.28 3.96
CA LEU A 407 29.09 -3.87 5.25
C LEU A 407 28.99 -2.34 5.43
N ILE A 408 30.00 -1.60 4.99
CA ILE A 408 30.01 -0.12 5.07
C ILE A 408 28.97 0.50 4.15
N THR A 409 28.81 -0.06 2.95
CA THR A 409 27.78 0.39 2.00
C THR A 409 26.39 0.13 2.56
N ALA A 410 26.16 -1.05 3.13
CA ALA A 410 24.90 -1.40 3.78
C ALA A 410 24.59 -0.52 4.98
N PHE A 411 25.61 -0.20 5.80
CA PHE A 411 25.46 0.78 6.87
C PHE A 411 25.05 2.16 6.31
N GLY A 412 25.67 2.62 5.23
CA GLY A 412 25.29 3.86 4.54
C GLY A 412 23.85 3.84 4.00
N GLN A 413 23.39 2.70 3.50
CA GLN A 413 22.00 2.49 3.07
C GLN A 413 21.04 2.51 4.28
N CYS A 414 21.38 1.84 5.38
CA CYS A 414 20.58 1.92 6.60
C CYS A 414 20.45 3.36 7.13
N CYS A 415 21.52 4.15 7.04
CA CYS A 415 21.49 5.58 7.36
C CYS A 415 20.53 6.35 6.43
N SER A 416 20.52 6.08 5.13
CA SER A 416 19.62 6.76 4.20
C SER A 416 18.15 6.39 4.43
N TYR A 417 17.86 5.16 4.87
CA TYR A 417 16.49 4.71 5.14
C TYR A 417 15.81 5.47 6.28
N LYS A 418 16.59 5.99 7.24
CA LYS A 418 16.08 6.86 8.31
C LYS A 418 15.37 8.11 7.78
N LEU A 419 15.62 8.52 6.54
CA LEU A 419 14.90 9.61 5.88
C LEU A 419 13.39 9.31 5.75
N PHE A 420 13.01 8.04 5.61
CA PHE A 420 11.63 7.60 5.36
C PHE A 420 11.16 6.44 6.26
N SER A 421 11.98 6.01 7.22
CA SER A 421 11.65 4.97 8.19
C SER A 421 11.85 5.47 9.62
N HIS A 422 10.97 5.08 10.53
CA HIS A 422 11.09 5.39 11.95
C HIS A 422 12.18 4.57 12.63
N LYS A 423 12.43 3.35 12.12
CA LYS A 423 13.50 2.46 12.59
C LYS A 423 14.19 1.84 11.39
N SER A 424 15.51 1.71 11.47
CA SER A 424 16.33 1.08 10.45
C SER A 424 17.20 0.01 11.08
N TYR A 425 17.22 -1.17 10.47
CA TYR A 425 17.98 -2.34 10.92
C TYR A 425 19.04 -2.74 9.89
N LEU A 426 20.25 -2.98 10.35
CA LEU A 426 21.33 -3.63 9.60
C LEU A 426 21.44 -5.08 10.07
N VAL A 427 21.37 -6.02 9.13
CA VAL A 427 21.36 -7.45 9.40
C VAL A 427 22.59 -8.11 8.76
N VAL A 428 23.48 -8.67 9.58
CA VAL A 428 24.80 -9.15 9.15
C VAL A 428 25.09 -10.55 9.70
N PRO A 429 25.92 -11.37 9.02
CA PRO A 429 26.16 -12.73 9.46
C PRO A 429 27.08 -12.74 10.68
N LYS A 430 26.85 -13.66 11.61
CA LYS A 430 27.70 -13.91 12.79
C LYS A 430 29.11 -14.35 12.42
N THR A 431 29.31 -14.86 11.21
CA THR A 431 30.62 -15.22 10.65
C THR A 431 31.48 -14.01 10.27
N SER A 432 30.93 -12.79 10.35
CA SER A 432 31.70 -11.55 10.17
C SER A 432 32.78 -11.43 11.25
N SER A 433 33.86 -10.69 10.98
CA SER A 433 34.94 -10.53 11.96
C SER A 433 34.43 -9.85 13.23
N GLU A 434 34.92 -10.27 14.40
CA GLU A 434 34.53 -9.65 15.67
C GLU A 434 34.87 -8.15 15.70
N GLU A 435 35.96 -7.76 15.04
CA GLU A 435 36.36 -6.36 14.89
C GLU A 435 35.33 -5.56 14.08
N ASP A 436 34.86 -6.09 12.94
CA ASP A 436 33.83 -5.43 12.13
C ASP A 436 32.49 -5.38 12.85
N ILE A 437 32.09 -6.47 13.52
CA ILE A 437 30.86 -6.50 14.33
C ILE A 437 30.95 -5.46 15.46
N SER A 438 32.09 -5.36 16.15
CA SER A 438 32.28 -4.38 17.24
C SER A 438 32.26 -2.94 16.75
N ARG A 439 32.85 -2.68 15.58
CA ARG A 439 32.81 -1.35 14.93
C ARG A 439 31.39 -1.01 14.49
N LEU A 440 30.69 -1.95 13.85
CA LEU A 440 29.30 -1.79 13.44
C LEU A 440 28.36 -1.59 14.63
N ASP A 441 28.55 -2.31 15.73
CA ASP A 441 27.76 -2.14 16.96
C ASP A 441 27.94 -0.73 17.55
N SER A 442 29.19 -0.27 17.62
CA SER A 442 29.50 1.10 18.07
C SER A 442 28.87 2.15 17.17
N LEU A 443 28.96 1.99 15.85
CA LEU A 443 28.33 2.88 14.88
C LEU A 443 26.80 2.82 14.95
N ALA A 444 26.23 1.62 15.07
CA ALA A 444 24.80 1.39 15.20
C ALA A 444 24.23 2.13 16.42
N LEU A 445 24.92 2.06 17.56
CA LEU A 445 24.56 2.82 18.77
C LEU A 445 24.61 4.34 18.54
N ILE A 446 25.69 4.86 17.95
CA ILE A 446 25.87 6.31 17.72
C ILE A 446 24.78 6.86 16.78
N PHE A 447 24.49 6.11 15.71
CA PHE A 447 23.55 6.53 14.68
C PHE A 447 22.13 6.02 14.93
N GLY A 448 21.85 5.36 16.05
CA GLY A 448 20.51 4.85 16.38
C GLY A 448 19.98 3.79 15.40
N ILE A 449 20.87 3.06 14.73
CA ILE A 449 20.52 1.96 13.83
C ILE A 449 20.49 0.66 14.65
N GLY A 450 19.54 -0.23 14.36
CA GLY A 450 19.50 -1.54 15.00
C GLY A 450 20.47 -2.49 14.32
N LEU A 451 21.19 -3.30 15.10
CA LEU A 451 22.10 -4.32 14.59
C LEU A 451 21.57 -5.71 14.94
N VAL A 452 21.36 -6.53 13.92
CA VAL A 452 20.91 -7.92 14.06
C VAL A 452 21.94 -8.85 13.45
N LEU A 453 22.27 -9.92 14.16
CA LEU A 453 23.19 -10.95 13.73
C LEU A 453 22.43 -12.21 13.33
N PHE A 454 22.88 -12.91 12.28
CA PHE A 454 22.25 -14.16 11.83
C PHE A 454 23.26 -15.23 11.41
N GLU A 455 22.82 -16.48 11.37
CA GLU A 455 23.57 -17.62 10.86
C GLU A 455 23.34 -17.74 9.34
N PRO A 456 24.37 -17.59 8.49
CA PRO A 456 24.21 -17.59 7.04
C PRO A 456 24.03 -18.99 6.43
N ASP A 457 24.19 -20.05 7.23
CA ASP A 457 24.26 -21.43 6.74
C ASP A 457 22.89 -22.05 6.37
N ASP A 458 21.79 -21.53 6.93
CA ASP A 458 20.43 -22.01 6.65
C ASP A 458 19.43 -20.83 6.60
N PRO A 459 18.94 -20.44 5.41
CA PRO A 459 17.93 -19.41 5.26
C PRO A 459 16.61 -19.70 5.98
N ASN A 460 16.30 -20.97 6.27
CA ASN A 460 15.09 -21.33 7.01
C ASN A 460 15.30 -21.23 8.53
N GLN A 461 16.55 -21.19 9.00
CA GLN A 461 16.91 -21.07 10.41
C GLN A 461 18.06 -20.08 10.62
N PRO A 462 17.86 -18.81 10.23
CA PRO A 462 18.89 -17.78 10.35
C PRO A 462 19.20 -17.38 11.80
N GLN A 463 18.41 -17.82 12.79
CA GLN A 463 18.65 -17.56 14.22
C GLN A 463 19.00 -16.08 14.51
N PHE A 464 18.17 -15.17 14.01
CA PHE A 464 18.34 -13.74 14.18
C PHE A 464 18.48 -13.40 15.67
N THR A 465 19.54 -12.67 16.00
CA THR A 465 19.87 -12.25 17.36
C THR A 465 20.10 -10.75 17.36
N ILE A 466 19.31 -10.02 18.15
CA ILE A 466 19.48 -8.57 18.26
C ILE A 466 20.69 -8.24 19.13
N LYS A 467 21.61 -7.45 18.58
CA LYS A 467 22.76 -6.91 19.31
C LYS A 467 22.46 -5.50 19.81
N THR A 468 21.83 -4.70 18.95
CA THR A 468 21.50 -3.29 19.22
C THR A 468 20.08 -3.03 18.74
N ARG A 469 19.25 -2.42 19.58
CA ARG A 469 17.91 -1.99 19.17
C ARG A 469 17.98 -0.69 18.38
N ALA A 470 17.17 -0.59 17.33
CA ALA A 470 17.04 0.65 16.57
C ALA A 470 16.37 1.71 17.43
N SER A 471 16.93 2.92 17.40
CA SER A 471 16.30 4.10 17.98
C SER A 471 15.14 4.53 17.09
N ARG A 472 14.04 4.94 17.72
CA ARG A 472 12.89 5.52 17.01
C ARG A 472 13.21 6.96 16.63
N GLU A 473 13.10 7.27 15.34
CA GLU A 473 13.23 8.63 14.81
C GLU A 473 11.99 9.03 14.02
N GLU A 474 11.81 10.34 13.84
CA GLU A 474 10.71 10.89 13.06
C GLU A 474 11.20 11.14 11.62
N PRO A 475 10.73 10.37 10.63
CA PRO A 475 11.18 10.51 9.24
C PRO A 475 10.57 11.74 8.56
N ASP A 476 11.16 12.14 7.44
CA ASP A 476 10.59 13.21 6.62
C ASP A 476 9.37 12.69 5.85
N MET A 477 8.20 13.23 6.21
CA MET A 477 6.93 12.81 5.65
C MET A 477 6.82 12.99 4.13
N PHE A 478 7.58 13.89 3.51
CA PHE A 478 7.64 13.99 2.05
C PHE A 478 8.21 12.71 1.44
N TYR A 479 9.34 12.23 1.97
CA TYR A 479 10.00 11.03 1.48
C TYR A 479 9.25 9.76 1.87
N VAL A 480 8.68 9.71 3.09
CA VAL A 480 7.76 8.64 3.50
C VAL A 480 6.65 8.46 2.47
N ASN A 481 5.93 9.55 2.15
CA ASN A 481 4.82 9.50 1.20
C ASN A 481 5.29 9.15 -0.22
N LYS A 482 6.46 9.65 -0.64
CA LYS A 482 7.03 9.34 -1.96
C LYS A 482 7.30 7.84 -2.11
N TYR A 483 7.95 7.21 -1.13
CA TYR A 483 8.35 5.81 -1.22
C TYR A 483 7.23 4.84 -0.87
N LEU A 484 6.46 5.10 0.18
CA LEU A 484 5.36 4.21 0.57
C LEU A 484 4.28 4.08 -0.50
N ARG A 485 4.02 5.13 -1.30
CA ARG A 485 3.10 5.05 -2.45
C ARG A 485 3.45 3.96 -3.46
N LEU A 486 4.73 3.60 -3.59
CA LEU A 486 5.18 2.56 -4.52
C LEU A 486 4.86 1.15 -4.00
N VAL A 487 4.67 1.01 -2.68
CA VAL A 487 4.48 -0.28 -2.00
C VAL A 487 3.16 -0.38 -1.23
N GLU A 488 2.33 0.67 -1.27
CA GLU A 488 1.09 0.83 -0.51
C GLU A 488 0.13 -0.37 -0.68
N ASN A 489 -0.05 -0.83 -1.92
CA ASN A 489 -0.93 -1.96 -2.23
C ASN A 489 -0.47 -3.26 -1.56
N LYS A 490 0.85 -3.44 -1.38
CA LYS A 490 1.43 -4.63 -0.73
C LYS A 490 1.43 -4.46 0.78
N LEU A 491 1.75 -3.26 1.26
CA LEU A 491 1.99 -2.95 2.68
C LEU A 491 0.69 -2.71 3.44
N PHE A 492 -0.24 -1.92 2.91
CA PHE A 492 -1.50 -1.56 3.59
C PHE A 492 -2.74 -2.27 3.02
N GLY A 493 -2.64 -2.86 1.83
CA GLY A 493 -3.74 -3.60 1.23
C GLY A 493 -4.91 -2.73 0.75
N TYR A 494 -4.72 -1.42 0.62
CA TYR A 494 -5.71 -0.54 0.02
C TYR A 494 -5.85 -0.84 -1.48
N THR A 495 -6.90 -1.58 -1.84
CA THR A 495 -7.45 -1.54 -3.18
C THR A 495 -7.92 -0.13 -3.46
N GLN A 496 -7.27 0.58 -4.40
CA GLN A 496 -7.88 1.75 -5.01
C GLN A 496 -9.14 1.26 -5.75
N GLU A 497 -10.31 1.49 -5.14
CA GLU A 497 -11.56 1.60 -5.86
C GLU A 497 -11.36 2.67 -6.94
N ALA A 498 -11.47 2.23 -8.20
CA ALA A 498 -11.20 3.01 -9.40
C ALA A 498 -12.50 3.49 -10.03
#